data_AF-A0A538M2X7-F1
#
_entry.id   AF-A0A538M2X7-F1
#
_cell.length_a   1.000
_cell.length_b   1.000
_cell.length_c   1.000
_cell.angle_alpha   90.00
_cell.angle_beta   90.00
_cell.angle_gamma   90.00
#
_symmetry.space_group_name_H-M   'P 1'
#
loop_
_entity.id
_entity.type
_entity.pdbx_description
1 polymer ?
#
loop_
_entity_poly.entity_id
_entity_poly.type
_entity_poly.pdbx_seq_one_letter_code
_entity_poly.pdbx_strand_id
1 'polypeptide(L)'
;MRVSWAAAVMVMVVLLVSACGGSGRLSASEYKAHLKTVGKESNAAQHAVEKGFQATSVPQLVKVLTVFGTAQKRIGDEVAALKPPDDAETANTELANGLHDTGSEVQALLPKIKKMPSAKAAIAYLSKTPTTKGGHEIDQALAQLKKLGYIKKVS
;
A
#
# COMPACT_ATOMS: atom_id res chain seq x y z
N MET A 1 39.07 -15.55 -29.74
CA MET A 1 38.19 -16.43 -30.54
C MET A 1 37.86 -17.66 -29.72
N ARG A 2 36.55 -17.87 -29.47
CA ARG A 2 35.83 -19.13 -29.16
C ARG A 2 36.43 -20.10 -28.11
N VAL A 3 35.79 -20.15 -26.95
CA VAL A 3 35.66 -21.37 -26.14
C VAL A 3 34.19 -21.68 -25.99
N SER A 4 33.84 -22.93 -26.29
CA SER A 4 32.48 -23.44 -26.40
C SER A 4 32.00 -24.16 -25.12
N TRP A 5 30.78 -23.82 -24.69
CA TRP A 5 29.69 -24.67 -24.15
C TRP A 5 29.98 -25.59 -22.94
N ALA A 6 29.37 -25.25 -21.79
CA ALA A 6 28.69 -26.21 -20.91
C ALA A 6 27.62 -25.48 -20.08
N ALA A 7 26.37 -25.81 -20.37
CA ALA A 7 25.18 -25.31 -19.71
C ALA A 7 24.95 -26.02 -18.38
N ALA A 8 24.52 -25.27 -17.35
CA ALA A 8 23.68 -25.76 -16.26
C ALA A 8 23.10 -24.57 -15.48
N VAL A 9 22.21 -23.79 -16.11
CA VAL A 9 21.34 -22.88 -15.34
C VAL A 9 20.11 -23.70 -14.94
N MET A 10 20.12 -24.21 -13.72
CA MET A 10 18.96 -24.85 -13.11
C MET A 10 18.01 -23.75 -12.63
N VAL A 11 17.22 -23.19 -13.56
CA VAL A 11 16.11 -22.29 -13.23
C VAL A 11 14.95 -23.14 -12.73
N MET A 12 14.76 -23.21 -11.41
CA MET A 12 13.47 -23.59 -10.84
C MET A 12 12.47 -22.44 -11.11
N VAL A 13 11.85 -22.47 -12.28
CA VAL A 13 10.65 -21.67 -12.55
C VAL A 13 9.50 -22.36 -11.83
N VAL A 14 9.10 -21.80 -10.69
CA VAL A 14 7.79 -22.10 -10.10
C VAL A 14 6.75 -21.40 -10.98
N LEU A 15 6.31 -22.09 -12.02
CA LEU A 15 5.12 -21.71 -12.79
C LEU A 15 3.89 -22.01 -11.93
N LEU A 16 3.46 -21.03 -11.12
CA LEU A 16 2.10 -20.96 -10.62
C LEU A 16 1.33 -19.98 -11.52
N VAL A 17 0.91 -20.46 -12.69
CA VAL A 17 -0.14 -19.81 -13.47
C VAL A 17 -1.26 -20.81 -13.70
N SER A 18 -2.26 -20.70 -12.84
CA SER A 18 -3.67 -21.00 -13.09
C SER A 18 -4.42 -20.15 -12.04
N ALA A 19 -4.95 -18.95 -12.30
CA ALA A 19 -5.69 -18.51 -13.47
C ALA A 19 -6.78 -19.51 -13.91
N CYS A 20 -7.44 -20.14 -12.93
CA CYS A 20 -8.88 -20.42 -13.04
C CYS A 20 -9.58 -19.19 -12.44
N GLY A 21 -10.40 -18.42 -13.14
CA GLY A 21 -11.54 -18.96 -13.87
C GLY A 21 -12.62 -19.49 -12.92
N GLY A 22 -12.59 -19.12 -11.64
CA GLY A 22 -13.69 -19.35 -10.70
C GLY A 22 -14.49 -18.06 -10.55
N SER A 23 -15.77 -18.08 -10.87
CA SER A 23 -16.76 -17.05 -10.52
C SER A 23 -17.02 -16.95 -9.01
N GLY A 24 -16.07 -17.37 -8.18
CA GLY A 24 -16.18 -17.49 -6.73
C GLY A 24 -15.31 -16.48 -5.99
N ARG A 25 -15.70 -16.22 -4.75
CA ARG A 25 -14.89 -15.46 -3.78
C ARG A 25 -13.61 -16.22 -3.46
N LEU A 26 -12.57 -15.50 -3.06
CA LEU A 26 -11.34 -16.05 -2.51
C LEU A 26 -11.66 -16.90 -1.27
N SER A 27 -10.94 -18.00 -1.10
CA SER A 27 -10.92 -18.70 0.17
C SER A 27 -10.33 -17.81 1.26
N ALA A 28 -10.62 -18.15 2.52
CA ALA A 28 -10.07 -17.40 3.65
C ALA A 28 -8.53 -17.35 3.63
N SER A 29 -7.86 -18.46 3.29
CA SER A 29 -6.38 -18.50 3.22
C SER A 29 -5.80 -17.66 2.09
N GLU A 30 -6.44 -17.67 0.91
CA GLU A 30 -6.01 -16.85 -0.22
C GLU A 30 -6.16 -15.37 0.11
N TYR A 31 -7.30 -14.98 0.68
CA TYR A 31 -7.54 -13.61 1.10
C TYR A 31 -6.52 -13.15 2.15
N LYS A 32 -6.17 -13.98 3.14
CA LYS A 32 -5.08 -13.69 4.10
C LYS A 32 -3.73 -13.49 3.41
N ALA A 33 -3.42 -14.31 2.40
CA ALA A 33 -2.18 -14.18 1.65
C ALA A 33 -2.12 -12.86 0.88
N HIS A 34 -3.22 -12.46 0.23
CA HIS A 34 -3.35 -11.16 -0.43
C HIS A 34 -3.17 -10.00 0.55
N LEU A 35 -3.89 -10.02 1.69
CA LEU A 35 -3.74 -8.99 2.73
C LEU A 35 -2.31 -8.88 3.28
N LYS A 36 -1.59 -10.00 3.39
CA LYS A 36 -0.18 -9.99 3.79
C LYS A 36 0.71 -9.32 2.76
N THR A 37 0.46 -9.52 1.47
CA THR A 37 1.18 -8.83 0.38
C THR A 37 0.89 -7.34 0.41
N VAL A 38 -0.39 -6.96 0.44
CA VAL A 38 -0.85 -5.56 0.59
C VAL A 38 -0.19 -4.88 1.79
N GLY A 39 -0.17 -5.54 2.95
CA GLY A 39 0.46 -5.01 4.16
C GLY A 39 1.96 -4.77 4.00
N LYS A 40 2.69 -5.66 3.30
CA LYS A 40 4.12 -5.44 3.01
C LYS A 40 4.35 -4.23 2.11
N GLU A 41 3.52 -4.07 1.08
CA GLU A 41 3.63 -2.96 0.14
C GLU A 41 3.30 -1.62 0.80
N SER A 42 2.23 -1.58 1.59
CA SER A 42 1.85 -0.39 2.36
C SER A 42 2.94 -0.01 3.36
N ASN A 43 3.50 -0.98 4.10
CA ASN A 43 4.63 -0.73 5.01
C ASN A 43 5.88 -0.22 4.27
N ALA A 44 6.17 -0.76 3.09
CA ALA A 44 7.30 -0.29 2.28
C ALA A 44 7.09 1.16 1.82
N ALA A 45 5.87 1.51 1.38
CA ALA A 45 5.52 2.88 1.01
C ALA A 45 5.61 3.83 2.21
N GLN A 46 5.09 3.42 3.37
CA GLN A 46 5.16 4.16 4.63
C GLN A 46 6.62 4.41 5.04
N HIS A 47 7.47 3.39 5.06
CA HIS A 47 8.89 3.55 5.38
C HIS A 47 9.63 4.46 4.38
N ALA A 48 9.24 4.44 3.11
CA ALA A 48 9.80 5.37 2.12
C ALA A 48 9.42 6.83 2.45
N VAL A 49 8.18 7.08 2.90
CA VAL A 49 7.73 8.42 3.31
C VAL A 49 8.42 8.88 4.59
N GLU A 50 8.60 8.00 5.57
CA GLU A 50 9.31 8.28 6.82
C GLU A 50 10.76 8.68 6.56
N LYS A 51 11.47 7.96 5.68
CA LYS A 51 12.79 8.37 5.21
C LYS A 51 12.74 9.69 4.44
N GLY A 52 11.67 9.93 3.70
CA GLY A 52 11.41 11.18 3.00
C GLY A 52 11.30 12.40 3.91
N PHE A 53 10.95 12.23 5.19
CA PHE A 53 10.96 13.33 6.16
C PHE A 53 12.37 13.78 6.56
N GLN A 54 13.41 13.13 6.03
CA GLN A 54 14.80 13.62 6.06
C GLN A 54 15.14 14.48 4.83
N ALA A 55 14.18 14.78 3.95
CA ALA A 55 14.41 15.59 2.75
C ALA A 55 14.99 16.97 3.09
N THR A 56 16.00 17.39 2.33
CA THR A 56 16.68 18.68 2.52
C THR A 56 16.06 19.79 1.66
N SER A 57 15.16 19.44 0.73
CA SER A 57 14.52 20.38 -0.18
C SER A 57 13.03 20.08 -0.39
N VAL A 58 12.25 21.12 -0.69
CA VAL A 58 10.81 20.99 -0.99
C VAL A 58 10.56 20.07 -2.21
N PRO A 59 11.29 20.18 -3.33
CA PRO A 59 11.09 19.27 -4.46
C PRO A 59 11.31 17.79 -4.12
N GLN A 60 12.31 17.49 -3.29
CA GLN A 60 12.56 16.12 -2.83
C GLN A 60 11.38 15.59 -2.00
N LEU A 61 10.88 16.38 -1.05
CA LEU A 61 9.72 16.01 -0.23
C LEU A 61 8.47 15.80 -1.09
N VAL A 62 8.20 16.71 -2.03
CA VAL A 62 7.08 16.60 -2.98
C VAL A 62 7.16 15.33 -3.80
N LYS A 63 8.36 14.97 -4.29
CA LYS A 63 8.58 13.71 -5.03
C LYS A 63 8.22 12.50 -4.17
N VAL A 64 8.70 12.44 -2.93
CA VAL A 64 8.42 11.32 -2.03
C VAL A 64 6.93 11.21 -1.73
N LEU A 65 6.26 12.32 -1.40
CA LEU A 65 4.82 12.34 -1.14
C LEU A 65 4.00 11.96 -2.37
N THR A 66 4.43 12.37 -3.57
CA THR A 66 3.78 11.98 -4.82
C THR A 66 3.85 10.46 -5.01
N VAL A 67 5.04 9.88 -4.82
CA VAL A 67 5.23 8.42 -4.93
C VAL A 67 4.38 7.68 -3.89
N PHE A 68 4.36 8.17 -2.65
CA PHE A 68 3.55 7.59 -1.58
C PHE A 68 2.05 7.64 -1.92
N GLY A 69 1.52 8.81 -2.29
CA GLY A 69 0.11 8.95 -2.64
C GLY A 69 -0.32 8.07 -3.82
N THR A 70 0.54 7.94 -4.84
CA THR A 70 0.29 7.02 -5.97
C THR A 70 0.33 5.55 -5.53
N ALA A 71 1.27 5.17 -4.65
CA ALA A 71 1.33 3.82 -4.11
C ALA A 71 0.07 3.46 -3.31
N GLN A 72 -0.42 4.38 -2.46
CA GLN A 72 -1.66 4.17 -1.70
C GLN A 72 -2.85 3.95 -2.63
N LYS A 73 -2.99 4.75 -3.70
CA LYS A 73 -4.07 4.55 -4.68
C LYS A 73 -4.00 3.20 -5.39
N ARG A 74 -2.81 2.82 -5.88
CA ARG A 74 -2.60 1.53 -6.53
C ARG A 74 -2.93 0.36 -5.60
N ILE A 75 -2.48 0.41 -4.34
CA ILE A 75 -2.77 -0.62 -3.35
C ILE A 75 -4.29 -0.66 -3.06
N GLY A 76 -4.95 0.50 -2.98
CA GLY A 76 -6.40 0.60 -2.88
C GLY A 76 -7.12 -0.09 -4.06
N ASP A 77 -6.65 0.11 -5.29
CA ASP A 77 -7.18 -0.55 -6.49
C ASP A 77 -7.02 -2.08 -6.40
N GLU A 78 -5.86 -2.54 -5.95
CA GLU A 78 -5.58 -3.97 -5.76
C GLU A 78 -6.47 -4.61 -4.71
N VAL A 79 -6.72 -3.91 -3.59
CA VAL A 79 -7.64 -4.37 -2.53
C VAL A 79 -9.08 -4.37 -3.04
N ALA A 80 -9.51 -3.32 -3.76
CA ALA A 80 -10.85 -3.22 -4.34
C ALA A 80 -11.13 -4.34 -5.36
N ALA A 81 -10.10 -4.79 -6.07
CA ALA A 81 -10.21 -5.87 -7.05
C ALA A 81 -10.30 -7.27 -6.41
N LEU A 82 -10.01 -7.40 -5.10
CA LEU A 82 -10.17 -8.68 -4.40
C LEU A 82 -11.65 -9.05 -4.32
N LYS A 83 -11.94 -10.34 -4.45
CA LYS A 83 -13.26 -10.90 -4.14
C LYS A 83 -13.17 -11.57 -2.77
N PRO A 84 -13.29 -10.84 -1.65
CA PRO A 84 -13.11 -11.42 -0.32
C PRO A 84 -14.22 -12.42 0.01
N PRO A 85 -14.02 -13.28 1.02
CA PRO A 85 -15.11 -13.98 1.70
C PRO A 85 -16.24 -13.02 2.11
N ASP A 86 -17.49 -13.50 2.13
CA ASP A 86 -18.67 -12.66 2.39
C ASP A 86 -18.56 -11.85 3.70
N ASP A 87 -18.03 -12.46 4.76
CA ASP A 87 -17.89 -11.83 6.07
C ASP A 87 -16.85 -10.68 6.10
N ALA A 88 -15.99 -10.60 5.10
CA ALA A 88 -14.93 -9.60 4.98
C ALA A 88 -15.20 -8.51 3.93
N GLU A 89 -16.32 -8.56 3.21
CA GLU A 89 -16.60 -7.66 2.08
C GLU A 89 -16.64 -6.18 2.47
N THR A 90 -17.36 -5.85 3.55
CA THR A 90 -17.41 -4.47 4.08
C THR A 90 -16.02 -3.98 4.46
N ALA A 91 -15.26 -4.79 5.20
CA ALA A 91 -13.93 -4.39 5.66
C ALA A 91 -12.91 -4.29 4.51
N ASN A 92 -13.03 -5.12 3.48
CA ASN A 92 -12.21 -4.99 2.27
C ASN A 92 -12.51 -3.67 1.55
N THR A 93 -13.79 -3.33 1.43
CA THR A 93 -14.23 -2.09 0.79
C THR A 93 -13.76 -0.86 1.56
N GLU A 94 -13.91 -0.86 2.89
CA GLU A 94 -13.40 0.21 3.76
C GLU A 94 -11.88 0.34 3.68
N LEU A 95 -11.15 -0.79 3.62
CA LEU A 95 -9.70 -0.77 3.45
C LEU A 95 -9.30 -0.14 2.11
N ALA A 96 -9.94 -0.54 1.01
CA ALA A 96 -9.69 0.04 -0.31
C ALA A 96 -9.95 1.55 -0.33
N ASN A 97 -11.11 1.96 0.19
CA ASN A 97 -11.49 3.38 0.28
C ASN A 97 -10.48 4.17 1.11
N GLY A 98 -10.08 3.66 2.28
CA GLY A 98 -9.13 4.36 3.14
C GLY A 98 -7.75 4.54 2.50
N LEU A 99 -7.31 3.56 1.69
CA LEU A 99 -6.08 3.66 0.90
C LEU A 99 -6.22 4.69 -0.23
N HIS A 100 -7.34 4.70 -0.95
CA HIS A 100 -7.62 5.70 -1.99
C HIS A 100 -7.69 7.11 -1.44
N ASP A 101 -8.35 7.27 -0.30
CA ASP A 101 -8.53 8.55 0.38
C ASP A 101 -7.20 9.07 0.90
N THR A 102 -6.40 8.22 1.56
CA THR A 102 -5.04 8.58 1.97
C THR A 102 -4.22 9.08 0.78
N GLY A 103 -4.27 8.37 -0.34
CA GLY A 103 -3.57 8.79 -1.56
C GLY A 103 -4.08 10.12 -2.12
N SER A 104 -5.39 10.36 -2.08
CA SER A 104 -6.02 11.60 -2.56
C SER A 104 -5.73 12.79 -1.64
N GLU A 105 -5.77 12.59 -0.33
CA GLU A 105 -5.44 13.59 0.68
C GLU A 105 -3.98 14.04 0.54
N VAL A 106 -3.04 13.10 0.39
CA VAL A 106 -1.62 13.42 0.15
C VAL A 106 -1.46 14.25 -1.12
N GLN A 107 -2.13 13.87 -2.22
CA GLN A 107 -2.08 14.62 -3.47
C GLN A 107 -2.65 16.04 -3.32
N ALA A 108 -3.73 16.20 -2.54
CA ALA A 108 -4.35 17.50 -2.27
C ALA A 108 -3.45 18.44 -1.47
N LEU A 109 -2.51 17.92 -0.67
CA LEU A 109 -1.55 18.73 0.09
C LEU A 109 -0.39 19.25 -0.77
N LEU A 110 -0.08 18.58 -1.89
CA LEU A 110 1.11 18.89 -2.71
C LEU A 110 1.16 20.34 -3.22
N PRO A 111 0.08 20.97 -3.72
CA PRO A 111 0.13 22.36 -4.18
C PRO A 111 0.54 23.36 -3.09
N LYS A 112 0.12 23.11 -1.85
CA LYS A 112 0.48 23.95 -0.70
C LYS A 112 1.93 23.72 -0.28
N ILE A 113 2.35 22.45 -0.23
CA ILE A 113 3.74 22.07 0.11
C ILE A 113 4.74 22.67 -0.89
N LYS A 114 4.43 22.62 -2.19
CA LYS A 114 5.29 23.19 -3.26
C LYS A 114 5.59 24.68 -3.07
N LYS A 115 4.72 25.42 -2.38
CA LYS A 115 4.85 26.87 -2.14
C LYS A 115 5.57 27.19 -0.83
N MET A 116 5.98 26.18 -0.05
CA MET A 116 6.60 26.41 1.25
C MET A 116 8.06 26.84 1.12
N PRO A 117 8.56 27.66 2.05
CA PRO A 117 9.89 28.25 1.94
C PRO A 117 11.03 27.25 2.19
N SER A 118 10.75 26.10 2.80
CA SER A 118 11.76 25.06 3.08
C SER A 118 11.13 23.70 3.33
N ALA A 119 11.93 22.63 3.22
CA ALA A 119 11.52 21.29 3.60
C ALA A 119 11.13 21.22 5.09
N LYS A 120 11.85 21.92 5.97
CA LYS A 120 11.55 21.99 7.40
C LYS A 120 10.17 22.59 7.66
N ALA A 121 9.82 23.68 6.97
CA ALA A 121 8.49 24.29 7.09
C ALA A 121 7.39 23.32 6.60
N ALA A 122 7.66 22.59 5.51
CA ALA A 122 6.74 21.59 4.99
C ALA A 122 6.55 20.38 5.90
N ILE A 123 7.62 19.84 6.46
CA ILE A 123 7.55 18.74 7.44
C ILE A 123 6.78 19.21 8.68
N ALA A 124 7.08 20.40 9.21
CA ALA A 124 6.36 20.95 10.36
C ALA A 124 4.86 21.16 10.08
N TYR A 125 4.49 21.50 8.84
CA TYR A 125 3.09 21.57 8.42
C TYR A 125 2.43 20.19 8.40
N LEU A 126 3.10 19.20 7.82
CA LEU A 126 2.61 17.81 7.77
C LEU A 126 2.43 17.22 9.17
N SER A 127 3.38 17.44 10.09
CA SER A 127 3.29 16.94 11.47
C SER A 127 2.14 17.53 12.29
N LYS A 128 1.59 18.68 11.87
CA LYS A 128 0.43 19.31 12.51
C LYS A 128 -0.89 18.94 11.83
N THR A 129 -0.83 18.22 10.73
CA THR A 129 -2.04 17.78 10.03
C THR A 129 -2.68 16.68 10.87
N PRO A 130 -3.98 16.81 11.23
CA PRO A 130 -4.65 15.79 12.02
C PRO A 130 -4.70 14.46 11.25
N THR A 131 -5.02 13.37 11.97
CA THR A 131 -5.29 12.08 11.35
C THR A 131 -6.29 12.25 10.21
N THR A 132 -5.96 11.66 9.07
CA THR A 132 -6.72 11.86 7.85
C THR A 132 -7.93 10.92 7.81
N LYS A 133 -8.92 11.21 6.94
CA LYS A 133 -10.09 10.35 6.76
C LYS A 133 -9.65 8.95 6.36
N GLY A 134 -8.73 8.87 5.41
CA GLY A 134 -8.19 7.60 4.94
C GLY A 134 -7.51 6.79 6.05
N GLY A 135 -6.77 7.45 6.95
CA GLY A 135 -6.17 6.80 8.12
C GLY A 135 -7.23 6.18 9.05
N HIS A 136 -8.31 6.89 9.34
CA HIS A 136 -9.40 6.37 10.16
C HIS A 136 -10.12 5.18 9.52
N GLU A 137 -10.36 5.22 8.21
CA GLU A 137 -11.00 4.12 7.47
C GLU A 137 -10.10 2.87 7.43
N ILE A 138 -8.80 3.04 7.21
CA ILE A 138 -7.81 1.95 7.29
C ILE A 138 -7.82 1.32 8.68
N ASP A 139 -7.77 2.12 9.75
CA ASP A 139 -7.75 1.61 11.13
C ASP A 139 -9.01 0.79 11.46
N GLN A 140 -10.18 1.29 11.06
CA GLN A 140 -11.46 0.60 11.25
C GLN A 140 -11.50 -0.73 10.48
N ALA A 141 -11.11 -0.70 9.19
CA ALA A 141 -11.08 -1.89 8.35
C ALA A 141 -10.13 -2.95 8.90
N LEU A 142 -8.91 -2.56 9.32
CA LEU A 142 -7.94 -3.47 9.91
C LEU A 142 -8.45 -4.03 11.24
N ALA A 143 -9.09 -3.24 12.10
CA ALA A 143 -9.69 -3.73 13.33
C ALA A 143 -10.76 -4.81 13.06
N GLN A 144 -11.61 -4.59 12.05
CA GLN A 144 -12.63 -5.56 11.64
C GLN A 144 -12.00 -6.84 11.04
N LEU A 145 -11.04 -6.71 10.12
CA LEU A 145 -10.32 -7.86 9.56
C LEU A 145 -9.57 -8.67 10.63
N LYS A 146 -9.09 -8.01 11.69
CA LYS A 146 -8.46 -8.68 12.84
C LYS A 146 -9.50 -9.47 13.64
N LYS A 147 -10.68 -8.88 13.89
CA LYS A 147 -11.79 -9.55 14.59
C LYS A 147 -12.26 -10.80 13.86
N LEU A 148 -12.29 -10.74 12.53
CA LEU A 148 -12.64 -11.86 11.64
C LEU A 148 -11.49 -12.88 11.45
N GLY A 149 -10.29 -12.61 11.97
CA GLY A 149 -9.16 -13.52 11.91
C GLY A 149 -8.39 -13.53 10.58
N TYR A 150 -8.58 -12.51 9.73
CA TYR A 150 -7.88 -12.35 8.46
C TYR A 150 -6.50 -11.71 8.59
N ILE A 151 -6.25 -10.98 9.68
CA ILE A 151 -4.91 -10.47 10.01
C ILE A 151 -4.53 -10.94 11.42
N LYS A 152 -3.23 -11.20 11.63
CA LYS A 152 -2.73 -11.70 12.91
C LYS A 152 -3.00 -10.68 14.02
N LYS A 153 -3.30 -11.18 15.23
CA LYS A 153 -3.11 -10.39 16.44
C LYS A 153 -1.62 -10.08 16.54
N VAL A 154 -1.27 -8.81 16.45
CA VAL A 154 0.02 -8.36 16.99
C VAL A 154 -0.10 -8.55 18.50
N SER A 155 0.62 -9.54 19.01
CA SER A 155 0.85 -9.81 20.42
C SER A 155 1.77 -8.77 21.02
#